data_AF-A0A918CP77-F1
#
_entry.id   AF-A0A918CP77-F1
#
_cell.length_a   1.000
_cell.length_b   1.000
_cell.length_c   1.000
_cell.angle_alpha   90.00
_cell.angle_beta   90.00
_cell.angle_gamma   90.00
#
_symmetry.space_group_name_H-M   'P 1'
#
loop_
_entity.id
_entity.type
_entity.pdbx_description
1 polymer ?
#
loop_
_entity_poly.entity_id
_entity_poly.type
_entity_poly.pdbx_seq_one_letter_code
_entity_poly.pdbx_strand_id
1 'polypeptide(L)'
;MAVTVGFEDFPALYRSADGNSIKGQRRHLLVTRFRLGALVTAAAFGVVALRAGGTDVAAVVASVAFGAALVSDVYMLRERPDRQWYAGRAVAESTKTLTWRYMVGGSPLGITDLDEEQAADLLLARFTEIESDVEPILLIPDHGSPEQVTEGMRRVRALPLEQRRELYLRSRIRNQQEWYGTKARWNERRATQWSVLLAVLELLGLTAGVLKAGGLIDIDLPGLVAALAAAGVAWVQTKQHQNLATAYAMAHHELATIGARIRHARTEEEWAGFVAGSEDAISREHTLWRASHS
;
A
#
# COMPACT_ATOMS: atom_id res chain seq x y z
N MET A 1 3.92 1.79 -34.53
CA MET A 1 4.08 1.05 -33.24
C MET A 1 3.19 1.71 -32.20
N ALA A 2 2.50 0.94 -31.37
CA ALA A 2 1.75 1.51 -30.26
C ALA A 2 2.75 2.08 -29.24
N VAL A 3 2.64 3.37 -28.91
CA VAL A 3 3.46 3.99 -27.87
C VAL A 3 3.15 3.31 -26.53
N THR A 4 4.20 3.03 -25.75
CA THR A 4 4.11 2.45 -24.42
C THR A 4 4.88 3.33 -23.46
N VAL A 5 4.38 3.46 -22.23
CA VAL A 5 5.04 4.19 -21.15
C VAL A 5 5.37 3.17 -20.08
N GLY A 6 6.67 3.01 -19.80
CA GLY A 6 7.19 2.13 -18.76
C GLY A 6 7.51 2.89 -17.48
N PHE A 7 7.87 2.16 -16.42
CA PHE A 7 8.28 2.74 -15.14
C PHE A 7 9.47 3.71 -15.28
N GLU A 8 10.42 3.39 -16.16
CA GLU A 8 11.60 4.21 -16.44
C GLU A 8 11.28 5.56 -17.11
N ASP A 9 10.13 5.66 -17.78
CA ASP A 9 9.69 6.91 -18.41
C ASP A 9 9.09 7.90 -17.38
N PHE A 10 8.82 7.48 -16.14
CA PHE A 10 8.28 8.37 -15.11
C PHE A 10 9.39 9.20 -14.44
N PRO A 11 9.05 10.32 -13.77
CA PRO A 11 10.02 11.16 -13.07
C PRO A 11 10.84 10.41 -12.01
N ALA A 12 12.09 10.85 -11.80
CA ALA A 12 12.94 10.34 -10.73
C ALA A 12 12.29 10.43 -9.34
N LEU A 13 11.51 11.48 -9.07
CA LEU A 13 10.75 11.64 -7.83
C LEU A 13 9.74 10.50 -7.64
N TYR A 14 8.99 10.15 -8.69
CA TYR A 14 8.01 9.06 -8.63
C TYR A 14 8.71 7.73 -8.31
N ARG A 15 9.76 7.39 -9.06
CA ARG A 15 10.47 6.11 -8.90
C ARG A 15 11.11 5.98 -7.52
N SER A 16 11.71 7.06 -7.02
CA SER A 16 12.31 7.13 -5.69
C SER A 16 11.23 6.97 -4.60
N ALA A 17 10.14 7.73 -4.68
CA ALA A 17 9.06 7.68 -3.69
C ALA A 17 8.35 6.31 -3.65
N ASP A 18 8.06 5.73 -4.82
CA ASP A 18 7.44 4.41 -4.95
C ASP A 18 8.35 3.31 -4.39
N GLY A 19 9.64 3.34 -4.74
CA GLY A 19 10.63 2.41 -4.22
C GLY A 19 10.81 2.48 -2.70
N ASN A 20 10.86 3.69 -2.13
CA ASN A 20 10.91 3.90 -0.68
C ASN A 20 9.64 3.41 0.01
N SER A 21 8.47 3.70 -0.57
CA SER A 21 7.18 3.25 -0.04
C SER A 21 7.10 1.73 0.06
N ILE A 22 7.51 1.02 -1.01
CA ILE A 22 7.53 -0.45 -1.04
C ILE A 22 8.52 -1.01 -0.01
N LYS A 23 9.70 -0.40 0.14
CA LYS A 23 10.70 -0.81 1.15
C LYS A 23 10.15 -0.64 2.57
N GLY A 24 9.54 0.52 2.87
CA GLY A 24 8.89 0.80 4.16
C GLY A 24 7.78 -0.20 4.47
N GLN A 25 6.88 -0.44 3.51
CA GLN A 25 5.79 -1.41 3.65
C GLN A 25 6.31 -2.82 3.97
N ARG A 26 7.31 -3.30 3.23
CA ARG A 26 7.89 -4.62 3.44
C ARG A 26 8.52 -4.74 4.84
N ARG A 27 9.31 -3.74 5.26
CA ARG A 27 9.92 -3.71 6.59
C ARG A 27 8.88 -3.72 7.70
N HIS A 28 7.89 -2.85 7.61
CA HIS A 28 6.79 -2.77 8.57
C HIS A 28 6.08 -4.13 8.72
N LEU A 29 5.65 -4.73 7.61
CA LEU A 29 4.95 -6.02 7.64
C LEU A 29 5.82 -7.19 8.13
N LEU A 30 7.11 -7.20 7.78
CA LEU A 30 8.03 -8.24 8.22
C LEU A 30 8.30 -8.17 9.73
N VAL A 31 8.54 -6.97 10.25
CA VAL A 31 8.79 -6.78 11.69
C VAL A 31 7.52 -7.06 12.49
N THR A 32 6.34 -6.60 12.03
CA THR A 32 5.07 -6.96 12.67
C THR A 32 4.87 -8.47 12.68
N ARG A 33 5.15 -9.18 11.59
CA ARG A 33 5.06 -10.65 11.55
C ARG A 33 6.02 -11.30 12.54
N PHE A 34 7.27 -10.85 12.60
CA PHE A 34 8.27 -11.39 13.51
C PHE A 34 7.89 -11.14 14.98
N ARG A 35 7.45 -9.92 15.31
CA ARG A 35 6.95 -9.56 16.64
C ARG A 35 5.79 -10.46 17.07
N LEU A 36 4.77 -10.61 16.23
CA LEU A 36 3.61 -11.47 16.54
C LEU A 36 4.02 -12.93 16.70
N GLY A 37 4.90 -13.44 15.82
CA GLY A 37 5.45 -14.79 15.94
C GLY A 37 6.27 -14.99 17.21
N ALA A 38 7.04 -13.99 17.63
CA ALA A 38 7.83 -14.02 18.87
C ALA A 38 6.90 -14.05 20.10
N LEU A 39 5.84 -13.24 20.14
CA LEU A 39 4.86 -13.28 21.23
C LEU A 39 4.11 -14.62 21.32
N VAL A 40 3.72 -15.21 20.18
CA VAL A 40 3.12 -16.55 20.14
C VAL A 40 4.12 -17.61 20.63
N THR A 41 5.39 -17.50 20.23
CA THR A 41 6.45 -18.41 20.70
C THR A 41 6.64 -18.28 22.21
N ALA A 42 6.65 -17.06 22.74
CA ALA A 42 6.75 -16.82 24.18
C ALA A 42 5.58 -17.45 24.94
N ALA A 43 4.35 -17.29 24.44
CA ALA A 43 3.18 -17.92 25.02
C ALA A 43 3.24 -19.46 24.97
N ALA A 44 3.68 -20.04 23.85
CA ALA A 44 3.80 -21.49 23.68
C ALA A 44 4.80 -22.09 24.68
N PHE A 45 5.97 -21.49 24.84
CA PHE A 45 6.99 -21.98 25.78
C PHE A 45 6.72 -21.58 27.23
N GLY A 46 5.93 -20.54 27.49
CA GLY A 46 5.50 -20.19 28.85
C GLY A 46 4.57 -21.23 29.49
N VAL A 47 3.91 -22.07 28.69
CA VAL A 47 2.98 -23.12 29.15
C VAL A 47 3.67 -24.47 29.38
N VAL A 48 4.86 -24.69 28.82
CA VAL A 48 5.55 -25.98 28.90
C VAL A 48 6.64 -25.94 29.98
N ALA A 49 6.68 -26.94 30.85
CA ALA A 49 7.77 -27.11 31.82
C ALA A 49 8.85 -28.04 31.22
N LEU A 50 9.79 -27.48 30.44
CA LEU A 50 10.95 -28.24 29.94
C LEU A 50 12.20 -27.91 30.76
N ARG A 51 12.68 -28.89 31.53
CA ARG A 51 13.90 -28.74 32.34
C ARG A 51 15.04 -29.56 31.76
N ALA A 52 16.22 -28.94 31.65
CA ALA A 52 17.46 -29.62 31.33
C ALA A 52 18.55 -29.13 32.29
N GLY A 53 19.20 -30.05 33.01
CA GLY A 53 20.31 -29.72 33.91
C GLY A 53 19.98 -28.73 35.03
N GLY A 54 18.73 -28.71 35.52
CA GLY A 54 18.26 -27.79 36.57
C GLY A 54 17.75 -26.43 36.06
N THR A 55 17.96 -26.12 34.79
CA THR A 55 17.47 -24.89 34.15
C THR A 55 16.13 -25.15 33.45
N ASP A 56 15.19 -24.23 33.61
CA ASP A 56 13.95 -24.22 32.84
C ASP A 56 14.23 -23.65 31.44
N VAL A 57 14.48 -24.55 30.49
CA VAL A 57 14.82 -24.18 29.11
C VAL A 57 13.64 -23.50 28.43
N ALA A 58 12.41 -23.88 28.75
CA ALA A 58 11.21 -23.27 28.19
C ALA A 58 11.08 -21.80 28.64
N ALA A 59 11.35 -21.51 29.92
CA ALA A 59 11.38 -20.14 30.43
C ALA A 59 12.47 -19.28 29.75
N VAL A 60 13.64 -19.86 29.45
CA VAL A 60 14.71 -19.16 28.70
C VAL A 60 14.26 -18.83 27.28
N VAL A 61 13.68 -19.79 26.56
CA VAL A 61 13.16 -19.57 25.19
C VAL A 61 12.06 -18.50 25.20
N ALA A 62 11.13 -18.56 26.15
CA ALA A 62 10.08 -17.56 26.28
C ALA A 62 10.64 -16.16 26.57
N SER A 63 11.65 -16.04 27.42
CA SER A 63 12.31 -14.76 27.74
C SER A 63 13.03 -14.16 26.52
N VAL A 64 13.74 -14.99 25.74
CA VAL A 64 14.38 -14.56 24.49
C VAL A 64 13.34 -14.10 23.48
N ALA A 65 12.23 -14.83 23.36
CA ALA A 65 11.14 -14.47 22.45
C ALA A 65 10.46 -13.14 22.84
N PHE A 66 10.23 -12.89 24.13
CA PHE A 66 9.78 -11.58 24.61
C PHE A 66 10.78 -10.47 24.31
N GLY A 67 12.07 -10.71 24.55
CA GLY A 67 13.14 -9.76 24.20
C GLY A 67 13.13 -9.42 22.70
N ALA A 68 12.96 -10.42 21.83
CA ALA A 68 12.86 -10.23 20.39
C ALA A 68 11.63 -9.41 19.97
N ALA A 69 10.48 -9.61 20.63
CA ALA A 69 9.29 -8.79 20.42
C ALA A 69 9.52 -7.33 20.85
N LEU A 70 10.17 -7.11 22.00
CA LEU A 70 10.51 -5.77 22.49
C LEU A 70 11.49 -5.04 21.56
N VAL A 71 12.54 -5.72 21.09
CA VAL A 71 13.49 -5.15 20.10
C VAL A 71 12.76 -4.75 18.82
N SER A 72 11.78 -5.54 18.39
CA SER A 72 10.94 -5.22 17.23
C SER A 72 10.12 -3.95 17.43
N ASP A 73 9.56 -3.75 18.62
CA ASP A 73 8.82 -2.54 18.98
C ASP A 73 9.73 -1.31 19.05
N VAL A 74 10.92 -1.43 19.66
CA VAL A 74 11.92 -0.36 19.67
C VAL A 74 12.35 0.01 18.25
N TYR A 75 12.55 -0.98 17.37
CA TYR A 75 12.84 -0.75 15.96
C TYR A 75 11.71 -0.01 15.25
N MET A 76 10.45 -0.43 15.43
CA MET A 76 9.28 0.27 14.85
C MET A 76 9.19 1.72 15.33
N LEU A 77 9.45 1.98 16.61
CA LEU A 77 9.38 3.32 17.18
C LEU A 77 10.49 4.25 16.66
N ARG A 78 11.70 3.71 16.45
CA ARG A 78 12.89 4.45 16.01
C ARG A 78 12.91 4.68 14.50
N GLU A 79 12.73 3.62 13.71
CA GLU A 79 12.90 3.66 12.25
C GLU A 79 11.62 4.06 11.51
N ARG A 80 10.45 3.94 12.17
CA ARG A 80 9.12 4.32 11.64
C ARG A 80 8.90 3.96 10.17
N PRO A 81 9.06 2.68 9.76
CA PRO A 81 8.89 2.28 8.37
C PRO A 81 7.46 2.44 7.85
N ASP A 82 6.47 2.56 8.75
CA ASP A 82 5.10 2.98 8.46
C ASP A 82 5.07 4.41 7.87
N ARG A 83 5.82 5.36 8.42
CA ARG A 83 5.91 6.71 7.87
C ARG A 83 6.55 6.72 6.49
N GLN A 84 7.63 5.97 6.29
CA GLN A 84 8.26 5.80 4.98
C GLN A 84 7.29 5.20 3.95
N TRP A 85 6.50 4.21 4.38
CA TRP A 85 5.45 3.63 3.54
C TRP A 85 4.40 4.68 3.15
N TYR A 86 3.77 5.34 4.12
CA TYR A 86 2.63 6.22 3.88
C TYR A 86 3.01 7.53 3.17
N ALA A 87 4.07 8.20 3.62
CA ALA A 87 4.54 9.42 2.97
C ALA A 87 5.07 9.13 1.56
N GLY A 88 5.88 8.08 1.39
CA GLY A 88 6.38 7.67 0.08
C GLY A 88 5.25 7.34 -0.90
N ARG A 89 4.19 6.65 -0.43
CA ARG A 89 3.00 6.36 -1.27
C ARG A 89 2.28 7.65 -1.65
N ALA A 90 2.12 8.59 -0.72
CA ALA A 90 1.45 9.86 -1.00
C ALA A 90 2.21 10.67 -2.07
N VAL A 91 3.53 10.80 -1.95
CA VAL A 91 4.38 11.47 -2.95
C VAL A 91 4.29 10.74 -4.28
N ALA A 92 4.48 9.43 -4.30
CA ALA A 92 4.45 8.63 -5.52
C ALA A 92 3.12 8.81 -6.28
N GLU A 93 1.99 8.70 -5.59
CA GLU A 93 0.69 8.83 -6.25
C GLU A 93 0.40 10.27 -6.72
N SER A 94 0.77 11.30 -5.96
CA SER A 94 0.65 12.71 -6.38
C SER A 94 1.52 13.02 -7.60
N THR A 95 2.79 12.61 -7.58
CA THR A 95 3.72 12.77 -8.71
C THR A 95 3.20 12.01 -9.93
N LYS A 96 2.69 10.78 -9.76
CA LYS A 96 2.12 9.97 -10.85
C LYS A 96 0.90 10.64 -11.48
N THR A 97 -0.01 11.17 -10.67
CA THR A 97 -1.18 11.94 -11.13
C THR A 97 -0.75 13.14 -11.99
N LEU A 98 0.18 13.96 -11.51
CA LEU A 98 0.70 15.11 -12.25
C LEU A 98 1.46 14.70 -13.50
N THR A 99 2.21 13.61 -13.46
CA THR A 99 2.92 13.06 -14.62
C THR A 99 1.93 12.68 -15.71
N TRP A 100 0.83 12.00 -15.37
CA TRP A 100 -0.22 11.69 -16.35
C TRP A 100 -0.86 12.95 -16.91
N ARG A 101 -1.20 13.94 -16.07
CA ARG A 101 -1.71 15.24 -16.51
C ARG A 101 -0.74 15.92 -17.49
N TYR A 102 0.56 15.93 -17.21
CA TYR A 102 1.56 16.46 -18.15
C TYR A 102 1.56 15.70 -19.48
N MET A 103 1.73 14.37 -19.42
CA MET A 103 1.89 13.52 -20.60
C MET A 103 0.67 13.59 -21.51
N VAL A 104 -0.54 13.59 -20.95
CA VAL A 104 -1.76 13.59 -21.75
C VAL A 104 -2.43 14.95 -21.80
N GLY A 105 -1.76 16.05 -21.42
CA GLY A 105 -2.34 17.40 -21.52
C GLY A 105 -3.61 17.62 -20.69
N GLY A 106 -3.66 17.04 -19.49
CA GLY A 106 -4.68 17.29 -18.47
C GLY A 106 -4.48 18.61 -17.74
N SER A 107 -5.55 19.28 -17.32
CA SER A 107 -5.47 20.50 -16.51
C SER A 107 -4.77 20.22 -15.16
N PRO A 108 -3.91 21.14 -14.64
CA PRO A 108 -3.60 22.49 -15.15
C PRO A 108 -2.47 22.52 -16.21
N LEU A 109 -2.08 21.37 -16.75
CA LEU A 109 -0.97 21.20 -17.70
C LEU A 109 -1.50 21.00 -19.14
N GLY A 110 -2.63 21.64 -19.47
CA GLY A 110 -3.31 21.53 -20.76
C GLY A 110 -2.40 21.93 -21.92
N ILE A 111 -2.60 21.32 -23.10
CA ILE A 111 -1.81 21.67 -24.31
C ILE A 111 -2.31 22.98 -24.95
N THR A 112 -3.60 23.30 -24.82
CA THR A 112 -4.12 24.60 -25.31
C THR A 112 -3.58 25.78 -24.50
N ASP A 113 -3.39 25.59 -23.19
CA ASP A 113 -3.07 26.67 -22.25
C ASP A 113 -1.57 26.96 -22.14
N LEU A 114 -0.74 25.93 -22.28
CA LEU A 114 0.70 25.98 -22.01
C LEU A 114 1.48 25.30 -23.13
N ASP A 115 2.55 25.97 -23.58
CA ASP A 115 3.55 25.31 -24.40
C ASP A 115 4.31 24.22 -23.60
N GLU A 116 5.18 23.47 -24.27
CA GLU A 116 5.87 22.34 -23.65
C GLU A 116 6.81 22.77 -22.51
N GLU A 117 7.48 23.91 -22.65
CA GLU A 117 8.44 24.43 -21.68
C GLU A 117 7.71 24.96 -20.45
N GLN A 118 6.66 25.77 -20.65
CA GLN A 118 5.79 26.26 -19.58
C GLN A 118 5.12 25.14 -18.80
N ALA A 119 4.66 24.08 -19.47
CA ALA A 119 4.09 22.91 -18.81
C ALA A 119 5.14 22.12 -18.02
N ALA A 120 6.37 22.02 -18.53
CA ALA A 120 7.47 21.37 -17.82
C ALA A 120 7.85 22.17 -16.56
N ASP A 121 7.96 23.50 -16.66
CA ASP A 121 8.25 24.38 -15.53
C ASP A 121 7.17 24.31 -14.45
N LEU A 122 5.90 24.35 -14.85
CA LEU A 122 4.79 24.20 -13.91
C LEU A 122 4.82 22.82 -13.24
N LEU A 123 5.11 21.75 -13.98
CA LEU A 123 5.23 20.41 -13.41
C LEU A 123 6.35 20.34 -12.35
N LEU A 124 7.53 20.90 -12.65
CA LEU A 124 8.67 20.96 -11.74
C LEU A 124 8.36 21.80 -10.49
N ALA A 125 7.65 22.92 -10.65
CA ALA A 125 7.18 23.72 -9.52
C ALA A 125 6.25 22.90 -8.60
N ARG A 126 5.31 22.13 -9.17
CA ARG A 126 4.44 21.24 -8.39
C ARG A 126 5.18 20.08 -7.72
N PHE A 127 6.24 19.56 -8.33
CA PHE A 127 7.08 18.56 -7.68
C PHE A 127 7.82 19.13 -6.46
N THR A 128 8.34 20.36 -6.58
CA THR A 128 8.95 21.07 -5.45
C THR A 128 7.97 21.27 -4.30
N GLU A 129 6.71 21.63 -4.60
CA GLU A 129 5.65 21.74 -3.59
C GLU A 129 5.43 20.40 -2.87
N ILE A 130 5.29 19.29 -3.61
CA ILE A 130 5.11 17.94 -3.04
C ILE A 130 6.28 17.54 -2.15
N GLU A 131 7.52 17.83 -2.58
CA GLU A 131 8.72 17.51 -1.79
C GLU A 131 8.80 18.35 -0.50
N SER A 132 8.38 19.61 -0.55
CA SER A 132 8.40 20.50 0.62
C SER A 132 7.48 20.06 1.76
N ASP A 133 6.44 19.28 1.45
CA ASP A 133 5.48 18.76 2.41
C ASP A 133 5.96 17.46 3.12
N VAL A 134 7.15 16.94 2.79
CA VAL A 134 7.63 15.63 3.26
C VAL A 134 9.01 15.72 3.92
N GLU A 135 9.20 14.95 5.00
CA GLU A 135 10.50 14.83 5.67
C GLU A 135 11.57 14.29 4.69
N PRO A 136 12.70 15.01 4.46
CA PRO A 136 13.69 14.66 3.44
C PRO A 136 14.28 13.25 3.56
N ILE A 137 14.35 12.71 4.79
CA ILE A 137 14.87 11.36 5.08
C ILE A 137 14.04 10.24 4.42
N LEU A 138 12.82 10.54 3.96
CA LEU A 138 11.89 9.56 3.40
C LEU A 138 12.05 9.37 1.89
N LEU A 139 12.82 10.22 1.21
CA LEU A 139 12.99 10.24 -0.25
C LEU A 139 14.43 9.90 -0.66
N ILE A 140 14.88 8.69 -0.35
CA ILE A 140 16.20 8.21 -0.80
C ILE A 140 16.19 8.05 -2.33
N PRO A 141 17.12 8.68 -3.07
CA PRO A 141 17.16 8.60 -4.53
C PRO A 141 17.25 7.16 -5.05
N ASP A 142 16.56 6.90 -6.15
CA ASP A 142 16.71 5.67 -6.94
C ASP A 142 18.01 5.71 -7.79
N HIS A 143 18.46 4.54 -8.26
CA HIS A 143 19.68 4.39 -9.09
C HIS A 143 19.44 4.69 -10.59
N GLY A 144 18.24 5.07 -11.00
CA GLY A 144 17.87 5.40 -12.38
C GLY A 144 18.24 6.82 -12.82
N SER A 145 17.74 7.22 -13.99
CA SER A 145 17.96 8.57 -14.55
C SER A 145 17.52 9.67 -13.58
N PRO A 146 18.31 10.75 -13.37
CA PRO A 146 17.91 11.84 -12.47
C PRO A 146 16.81 12.75 -13.06
N GLU A 147 16.35 12.48 -14.28
CA GLU A 147 15.37 13.32 -14.98
C GLU A 147 14.00 13.35 -14.30
N GLN A 148 13.47 14.56 -14.08
CA GLN A 148 12.12 14.78 -13.60
C GLN A 148 11.11 14.98 -14.74
N VAL A 149 11.58 15.44 -15.91
CA VAL A 149 10.80 15.50 -17.16
C VAL A 149 11.54 14.71 -18.21
N THR A 150 11.11 13.47 -18.42
CA THR A 150 11.82 12.51 -19.28
C THR A 150 11.47 12.70 -20.76
N GLU A 151 12.34 12.21 -21.63
CA GLU A 151 12.06 12.12 -23.07
C GLU A 151 10.84 11.23 -23.37
N GLY A 152 10.56 10.21 -22.54
CA GLY A 152 9.32 9.42 -22.63
C GLY A 152 8.08 10.28 -22.44
N MET A 153 8.08 11.16 -21.43
CA MET A 153 6.97 12.05 -21.14
C MET A 153 6.72 13.07 -22.27
N ARG A 154 7.80 13.69 -22.79
CA ARG A 154 7.72 14.66 -23.90
C ARG A 154 7.19 14.01 -25.18
N ARG A 155 7.70 12.82 -25.53
CA ARG A 155 7.20 12.04 -26.67
C ARG A 155 5.71 11.77 -26.59
N VAL A 156 5.19 11.42 -25.40
CA VAL A 156 3.75 11.20 -25.22
C VAL A 156 2.98 12.51 -25.37
N ARG A 157 3.46 13.61 -24.77
CA ARG A 157 2.82 14.93 -24.85
C ARG A 157 2.70 15.44 -26.29
N ALA A 158 3.69 15.17 -27.12
CA ALA A 158 3.71 15.55 -28.54
C ALA A 158 2.75 14.73 -29.43
N LEU A 159 2.13 13.67 -28.91
CA LEU A 159 1.20 12.85 -29.71
C LEU A 159 -0.12 13.60 -29.97
N PRO A 160 -0.78 13.33 -31.13
CA PRO A 160 -2.13 13.81 -31.38
C PRO A 160 -3.12 13.37 -30.28
N LEU A 161 -4.14 14.18 -30.03
CA LEU A 161 -5.16 13.94 -29.00
C LEU A 161 -5.68 12.49 -28.97
N GLU A 162 -6.07 11.96 -30.12
CA GLU A 162 -6.60 10.59 -30.22
C GLU A 162 -5.61 9.52 -29.74
N GLN A 163 -4.32 9.71 -30.02
CA GLN A 163 -3.28 8.77 -29.59
C GLN A 163 -3.00 8.89 -28.08
N ARG A 164 -2.97 10.12 -27.54
CA ARG A 164 -2.85 10.36 -26.08
C ARG A 164 -4.06 9.79 -25.34
N ARG A 165 -5.26 9.95 -25.88
CA ARG A 165 -6.50 9.40 -25.33
C ARG A 165 -6.48 7.88 -25.24
N GLU A 166 -6.13 7.21 -26.33
CA GLU A 166 -6.06 5.74 -26.34
C GLU A 166 -4.97 5.22 -25.40
N LEU A 167 -3.81 5.91 -25.35
CA LEU A 167 -2.75 5.59 -24.40
C LEU A 167 -3.21 5.75 -22.95
N TYR A 168 -3.89 6.85 -22.62
CA TYR A 168 -4.46 7.10 -21.29
C TYR A 168 -5.49 6.03 -20.90
N LEU A 169 -6.42 5.72 -21.81
CA LEU A 169 -7.44 4.70 -21.59
C LEU A 169 -6.80 3.34 -21.26
N ARG A 170 -5.84 2.91 -22.07
CA ARG A 170 -5.21 1.59 -21.93
C ARG A 170 -4.25 1.53 -20.74
N SER A 171 -3.30 2.45 -20.68
CA SER A 171 -2.16 2.38 -19.77
C SER A 171 -2.43 2.97 -18.39
N ARG A 172 -3.39 3.89 -18.26
CA ARG A 172 -3.76 4.49 -16.97
C ARG A 172 -5.09 3.97 -16.47
N ILE A 173 -6.17 4.17 -17.22
CA ILE A 173 -7.53 3.85 -16.73
C ILE A 173 -7.77 2.33 -16.62
N ARG A 174 -7.64 1.59 -17.73
CA ARG A 174 -7.91 0.14 -17.76
C ARG A 174 -6.90 -0.64 -16.92
N ASN A 175 -5.61 -0.32 -17.02
CA ASN A 175 -4.58 -0.96 -16.21
C ASN A 175 -4.85 -0.81 -14.70
N GLN A 176 -5.19 0.42 -14.25
CA GLN A 176 -5.50 0.68 -12.85
C GLN A 176 -6.83 0.00 -12.44
N GLN A 177 -7.84 0.01 -13.30
CA GLN A 177 -9.12 -0.67 -13.07
C GLN A 177 -8.92 -2.19 -12.87
N GLU A 178 -8.15 -2.85 -13.74
CA GLU A 178 -7.86 -4.28 -13.64
C GLU A 178 -7.08 -4.62 -12.37
N TRP A 179 -6.11 -3.77 -12.03
CA TRP A 179 -5.33 -3.90 -10.79
C TRP A 179 -6.25 -3.81 -9.56
N TYR A 180 -7.09 -2.78 -9.46
CA TYR A 180 -8.04 -2.62 -8.36
C TYR A 180 -9.02 -3.80 -8.27
N GLY A 181 -9.59 -4.23 -9.40
CA GLY A 181 -10.52 -5.37 -9.42
C GLY A 181 -9.86 -6.67 -8.95
N THR A 182 -8.60 -6.89 -9.34
CA THR A 182 -7.81 -8.05 -8.88
C THR A 182 -7.49 -7.96 -7.38
N LYS A 183 -7.10 -6.77 -6.90
CA LYS A 183 -6.78 -6.53 -5.50
C LYS A 183 -8.01 -6.60 -4.59
N ALA A 184 -9.17 -6.15 -5.05
CA ALA A 184 -10.42 -6.25 -4.32
C ALA A 184 -10.77 -7.72 -4.02
N ARG A 185 -10.83 -8.56 -5.06
CA ARG A 185 -11.11 -10.02 -4.92
C ARG A 185 -10.08 -10.74 -4.05
N TRP A 186 -8.80 -10.39 -4.18
CA TRP A 186 -7.75 -11.00 -3.36
C TRP A 186 -7.94 -10.65 -1.88
N ASN A 187 -8.20 -9.37 -1.58
CA ASN A 187 -8.42 -8.92 -0.21
C ASN A 187 -9.72 -9.47 0.40
N GLU A 188 -10.80 -9.55 -0.38
CA GLU A 188 -12.06 -10.16 0.05
C GLU A 188 -11.85 -11.62 0.49
N ARG A 189 -11.21 -12.43 -0.35
CA ARG A 189 -10.87 -13.82 -0.01
C ARG A 189 -10.02 -13.92 1.26
N ARG A 190 -9.04 -13.03 1.42
CA ARG A 190 -8.19 -12.99 2.61
C ARG A 190 -8.97 -12.60 3.86
N ALA A 191 -9.87 -11.62 3.76
CA ALA A 191 -10.75 -11.25 4.86
C ALA A 191 -11.58 -12.45 5.32
N THR A 192 -12.27 -13.14 4.40
CA THR A 192 -13.05 -14.35 4.73
C THR A 192 -12.19 -15.45 5.35
N GLN A 193 -11.01 -15.74 4.77
CA GLN A 193 -10.10 -16.75 5.32
C GLN A 193 -9.68 -16.45 6.76
N TRP A 194 -9.36 -15.19 7.05
CA TRP A 194 -8.98 -14.77 8.41
C TRP A 194 -10.16 -14.79 9.37
N SER A 195 -11.37 -14.38 8.95
CA SER A 195 -12.58 -14.48 9.76
C SER A 195 -12.87 -15.93 10.15
N VAL A 196 -12.78 -16.87 9.19
CA VAL A 196 -12.98 -18.30 9.46
C VAL A 196 -11.89 -18.84 10.39
N LEU A 197 -10.62 -18.50 10.16
CA LEU A 197 -9.51 -18.93 11.01
C LEU A 197 -9.67 -18.46 12.45
N LEU A 198 -10.04 -17.19 12.66
CA LEU A 198 -10.27 -16.63 13.99
C LEU A 198 -11.46 -17.30 14.69
N ALA A 199 -12.58 -17.50 13.99
CA ALA A 199 -13.74 -18.21 14.56
C ALA A 199 -13.41 -19.66 14.97
N VAL A 200 -12.59 -20.35 14.17
CA VAL A 200 -12.10 -21.70 14.52
C VAL A 200 -11.19 -21.65 15.75
N LEU A 201 -10.27 -20.68 15.84
CA LEU A 201 -9.42 -20.51 17.02
C LEU A 201 -10.25 -20.21 18.28
N GLU A 202 -11.26 -19.36 18.19
CA GLU A 202 -12.18 -19.07 19.29
C GLU A 202 -12.93 -20.33 19.76
N LEU A 203 -13.44 -21.13 18.82
CA LEU A 203 -14.10 -22.41 19.13
C LEU A 203 -13.15 -23.40 19.81
N LEU A 204 -11.91 -23.50 19.33
CA LEU A 204 -10.88 -24.33 19.95
C LEU A 204 -10.54 -23.84 21.37
N GLY A 205 -10.44 -22.53 21.56
CA GLY A 205 -10.18 -21.90 22.85
C GLY A 205 -11.31 -22.18 23.85
N LEU A 206 -12.56 -22.04 23.41
CA LEU A 206 -13.74 -22.38 24.20
C LEU A 206 -13.74 -23.86 24.60
N THR A 207 -13.48 -24.75 23.64
CA THR A 207 -13.44 -26.19 23.88
C THR A 207 -12.34 -26.56 24.88
N ALA A 208 -11.13 -26.02 24.70
CA ALA A 208 -10.02 -26.22 25.62
C ALA A 208 -10.34 -25.69 27.03
N GLY A 209 -11.01 -24.53 27.13
CA GLY A 209 -11.44 -23.95 28.40
C GLY A 209 -12.42 -24.86 29.15
N VAL A 210 -13.42 -25.41 28.44
CA VAL A 210 -14.40 -26.35 29.01
C VAL A 210 -13.73 -27.65 29.47
N LEU A 211 -12.84 -28.22 28.66
CA LEU A 211 -12.11 -29.44 29.02
C LEU A 211 -11.22 -29.24 30.25
N LYS A 212 -10.54 -28.09 30.35
CA LYS A 212 -9.72 -27.73 31.50
C LYS A 212 -10.57 -27.54 32.76
N ALA A 213 -11.72 -26.85 32.64
CA ALA A 213 -12.65 -26.66 33.75
C ALA A 213 -13.24 -27.99 34.26
N GLY A 214 -13.43 -28.97 33.36
CA GLY A 214 -13.84 -30.33 33.70
C GLY A 214 -12.73 -31.24 34.25
N GLY A 215 -11.49 -30.74 34.37
CA GLY A 215 -10.34 -31.54 34.83
C GLY A 215 -9.86 -32.61 33.85
N LEU A 216 -10.24 -32.51 32.56
CA LEU A 216 -9.86 -33.48 31.53
C LEU A 216 -8.48 -33.20 30.92
N ILE A 217 -7.96 -31.99 31.09
CA ILE A 217 -6.61 -31.58 30.64
C ILE A 217 -5.92 -30.74 31.72
N ASP A 218 -4.63 -30.99 31.93
CA ASP A 218 -3.79 -30.23 32.89
C ASP A 218 -2.92 -29.15 32.22
N ILE A 219 -2.87 -29.13 30.88
CA ILE A 219 -2.06 -28.18 30.11
C ILE A 219 -2.85 -26.87 29.91
N ASP A 220 -2.17 -25.72 30.01
CA ASP A 220 -2.78 -24.41 29.75
C ASP A 220 -2.95 -24.08 28.25
N LEU A 221 -3.65 -24.97 27.53
CA LEU A 221 -4.03 -24.75 26.14
C LEU A 221 -4.87 -23.48 25.91
N PRO A 222 -5.78 -23.05 26.82
CA PRO A 222 -6.53 -21.81 26.64
C PRO A 222 -5.64 -20.57 26.49
N GLY A 223 -4.56 -20.47 27.28
CA GLY A 223 -3.61 -19.34 27.20
C GLY A 223 -2.91 -19.25 25.83
N LEU A 224 -2.47 -20.39 25.29
CA LEU A 224 -1.84 -20.44 23.97
C LEU A 224 -2.83 -20.08 22.85
N VAL A 225 -4.05 -20.61 22.91
CA VAL A 225 -5.09 -20.29 21.91
C VAL A 225 -5.46 -18.81 21.95
N ALA A 226 -5.57 -18.22 23.15
CA ALA A 226 -5.80 -16.78 23.31
C ALA A 226 -4.67 -15.94 22.69
N ALA A 227 -3.40 -16.34 22.89
CA ALA A 227 -2.27 -15.65 22.28
C ALA A 227 -2.28 -15.75 20.74
N LEU A 228 -2.61 -16.92 20.18
CA LEU A 228 -2.78 -17.11 18.73
C LEU A 228 -3.92 -16.25 18.16
N ALA A 229 -5.06 -16.22 18.85
CA ALA A 229 -6.20 -15.39 18.45
C ALA A 229 -5.85 -13.90 18.49
N ALA A 230 -5.23 -13.42 19.58
CA ALA A 230 -4.79 -12.04 19.71
C ALA A 230 -3.78 -11.64 18.62
N ALA A 231 -2.81 -12.51 18.32
CA ALA A 231 -1.86 -12.29 17.23
C ALA A 231 -2.54 -12.26 15.86
N GLY A 232 -3.51 -13.15 15.63
CA GLY A 232 -4.34 -13.18 14.43
C GLY A 232 -5.16 -11.89 14.25
N VAL A 233 -5.82 -11.42 15.31
CA VAL A 233 -6.56 -10.15 15.30
C VAL A 233 -5.63 -8.97 15.01
N ALA A 234 -4.48 -8.90 15.68
CA ALA A 234 -3.49 -7.84 15.43
C ALA A 234 -3.00 -7.87 13.96
N TRP A 235 -2.80 -9.06 13.38
CA TRP A 235 -2.43 -9.18 11.98
C TRP A 235 -3.55 -8.73 11.03
N VAL A 236 -4.81 -9.09 11.32
CA VAL A 236 -5.98 -8.64 10.55
C VAL A 236 -6.11 -7.12 10.61
N GLN A 237 -5.96 -6.52 11.79
CA GLN A 237 -5.96 -5.06 11.96
C GLN A 237 -4.81 -4.39 11.21
N THR A 238 -3.62 -5.01 11.18
CA THR A 238 -2.48 -4.48 10.40
C THR A 238 -2.75 -4.54 8.89
N LYS A 239 -3.39 -5.61 8.41
CA LYS A 239 -3.62 -5.84 6.97
C LYS A 239 -4.85 -5.16 6.41
N GLN A 240 -5.85 -4.88 7.25
CA GLN A 240 -7.12 -4.25 6.89
C GLN A 240 -7.76 -4.81 5.60
N HIS A 241 -7.72 -6.13 5.41
CA HIS A 241 -8.17 -6.76 4.17
C HIS A 241 -9.61 -6.38 3.79
N GLN A 242 -10.51 -6.27 4.76
CA GLN A 242 -11.89 -5.86 4.50
C GLN A 242 -11.99 -4.41 3.99
N ASN A 243 -11.31 -3.46 4.63
CA ASN A 243 -11.30 -2.06 4.19
C ASN A 243 -10.72 -1.93 2.77
N LEU A 244 -9.61 -2.62 2.49
CA LEU A 244 -8.97 -2.63 1.17
C LEU A 244 -9.87 -3.25 0.09
N ALA A 245 -10.60 -4.33 0.42
CA ALA A 245 -11.51 -4.95 -0.54
C ALA A 245 -12.60 -3.97 -0.99
N THR A 246 -13.23 -3.29 -0.04
CA THR A 246 -14.29 -2.30 -0.31
C THR A 246 -13.77 -1.10 -1.09
N ALA A 247 -12.66 -0.48 -0.64
CA ALA A 247 -12.09 0.69 -1.30
C ALA A 247 -11.70 0.40 -2.76
N TYR A 248 -11.03 -0.73 -3.00
CA TYR A 248 -10.63 -1.12 -4.36
C TYR A 248 -11.82 -1.51 -5.25
N ALA A 249 -12.88 -2.11 -4.69
CA ALA A 249 -14.09 -2.41 -5.45
C ALA A 249 -14.80 -1.12 -5.91
N MET A 250 -14.90 -0.12 -5.03
CA MET A 250 -15.47 1.19 -5.38
C MET A 250 -14.66 1.88 -6.48
N ALA A 251 -13.33 1.94 -6.32
CA ALA A 251 -12.44 2.55 -7.31
C ALA A 251 -12.49 1.83 -8.67
N HIS A 252 -12.63 0.50 -8.67
CA HIS A 252 -12.82 -0.28 -9.90
C HIS A 252 -14.08 0.17 -10.68
N HIS A 253 -15.21 0.33 -10.00
CA HIS A 253 -16.46 0.77 -10.64
C HIS A 253 -16.43 2.25 -11.07
N GLU A 254 -15.79 3.12 -10.29
CA GLU A 254 -15.59 4.52 -10.66
C GLU A 254 -14.73 4.63 -11.94
N LEU A 255 -13.62 3.89 -12.01
CA LEU A 255 -12.78 3.83 -13.22
C LEU A 255 -13.48 3.21 -14.42
N ALA A 256 -14.34 2.20 -14.23
CA ALA A 256 -15.16 1.65 -15.31
C ALA A 256 -16.08 2.72 -15.91
N THR A 257 -16.66 3.56 -15.05
CA THR A 257 -17.53 4.67 -15.46
C THR A 257 -16.76 5.77 -16.20
N ILE A 258 -15.57 6.14 -15.68
CA ILE A 258 -14.66 7.08 -16.33
C ILE A 258 -14.24 6.56 -17.72
N GLY A 259 -13.80 5.30 -17.79
CA GLY A 259 -13.38 4.65 -19.04
C GLY A 259 -14.49 4.58 -20.08
N ALA A 260 -15.75 4.37 -19.68
CA ALA A 260 -16.90 4.41 -20.59
C ALA A 260 -17.16 5.82 -21.17
N ARG A 261 -16.74 6.88 -20.47
CA ARG A 261 -16.98 8.27 -20.86
C ARG A 261 -15.82 8.95 -21.57
N ILE A 262 -14.67 8.31 -21.68
CA ILE A 262 -13.43 8.91 -22.20
C ILE A 262 -13.54 9.48 -23.61
N ARG A 263 -14.43 8.93 -24.45
CA ARG A 263 -14.66 9.39 -25.83
C ARG A 263 -15.62 10.58 -25.96
N HIS A 264 -16.19 11.06 -24.86
CA HIS A 264 -17.06 12.24 -24.90
C HIS A 264 -16.28 13.55 -25.03
N ALA A 265 -15.06 13.62 -24.51
CA ALA A 265 -14.19 14.77 -24.65
C ALA A 265 -13.56 14.78 -26.05
N ARG A 266 -14.01 15.68 -26.93
CA ARG A 266 -13.63 15.72 -28.35
C ARG A 266 -12.60 16.80 -28.67
N THR A 267 -12.51 17.85 -27.86
CA THR A 267 -11.51 18.92 -28.01
C THR A 267 -10.39 18.80 -26.98
N GLU A 268 -9.30 19.54 -27.17
CA GLU A 268 -8.18 19.60 -26.21
C GLU A 268 -8.61 20.18 -24.86
N GLU A 269 -9.51 21.16 -24.85
CA GLU A 269 -10.00 21.82 -23.64
C GLU A 269 -10.92 20.89 -22.83
N GLU A 270 -11.87 20.23 -23.50
CA GLU A 270 -12.73 19.21 -22.87
C GLU A 270 -11.91 18.05 -22.33
N TRP A 271 -10.86 17.67 -23.07
CA TRP A 271 -9.94 16.61 -22.69
C TRP A 271 -9.13 16.98 -21.45
N ALA A 272 -8.61 18.21 -21.38
CA ALA A 272 -7.86 18.69 -20.23
C ALA A 272 -8.68 18.62 -18.94
N GLY A 273 -9.94 19.06 -18.99
CA GLY A 273 -10.88 18.97 -17.88
C GLY A 273 -11.27 17.53 -17.52
N PHE A 274 -11.49 16.67 -18.53
CA PHE A 274 -11.80 15.26 -18.32
C PHE A 274 -10.67 14.51 -17.59
N VAL A 275 -9.42 14.72 -18.00
CA VAL A 275 -8.25 14.11 -17.36
C VAL A 275 -8.11 14.62 -15.92
N ALA A 276 -8.31 15.91 -15.68
CA ALA A 276 -8.26 16.47 -14.32
C ALA A 276 -9.27 15.78 -13.39
N GLY A 277 -10.54 15.69 -13.80
CA GLY A 277 -11.58 15.00 -13.02
C GLY A 277 -11.33 13.50 -12.84
N SER A 278 -10.73 12.85 -13.86
CA SER A 278 -10.36 11.43 -13.79
C SER A 278 -9.24 11.18 -12.77
N GLU A 279 -8.19 12.00 -12.79
CA GLU A 279 -7.08 11.88 -11.84
C GLU A 279 -7.47 12.35 -10.42
N ASP A 280 -8.40 13.29 -10.29
CA ASP A 280 -8.96 13.67 -8.97
C ASP A 280 -9.75 12.51 -8.37
N ALA A 281 -10.51 11.77 -9.19
CA ALA A 281 -11.20 10.56 -8.76
C ALA A 281 -10.23 9.48 -8.26
N ILE A 282 -9.15 9.23 -9.01
CA ILE A 282 -8.08 8.31 -8.58
C ILE A 282 -7.45 8.80 -7.27
N SER A 283 -7.21 10.10 -7.13
CA SER A 283 -6.55 10.67 -5.94
C SER A 283 -7.43 10.61 -4.68
N ARG A 284 -8.77 10.67 -4.81
CA ARG A 284 -9.69 10.51 -3.67
C ARG A 284 -9.58 9.14 -3.01
N GLU A 285 -9.39 8.06 -3.78
CA GLU A 285 -9.16 6.73 -3.23
C GLU A 285 -7.92 6.70 -2.33
N HIS A 286 -6.83 7.33 -2.75
CA HIS A 286 -5.60 7.42 -1.95
C HIS A 286 -5.79 8.21 -0.66
N THR A 287 -6.62 9.24 -0.66
CA THR A 287 -6.94 10.02 0.55
C THR A 287 -7.81 9.23 1.52
N LEU A 288 -8.83 8.51 1.03
CA LEU A 288 -9.64 7.60 1.84
C LEU A 288 -8.79 6.46 2.42
N TRP A 289 -7.88 5.91 1.62
CA TRP A 289 -6.92 4.92 2.06
C TRP A 289 -6.04 5.47 3.19
N ARG A 290 -5.48 6.67 3.04
CA ARG A 290 -4.70 7.33 4.09
C ARG A 290 -5.51 7.52 5.38
N ALA A 291 -6.75 7.98 5.29
CA ALA A 291 -7.62 8.16 6.45
C ALA A 291 -7.94 6.85 7.19
N SER A 292 -7.95 5.71 6.49
CA SER A 292 -8.09 4.38 7.14
C SER A 292 -6.81 3.85 7.78
N HIS A 293 -5.66 4.46 7.50
CA HIS A 293 -4.34 4.06 7.98
C HIS A 293 -3.64 5.11 8.88
N SER A 294 -4.33 6.24 9.15
CA SER A 294 -3.96 7.27 10.13
C SER A 294 -4.61 6.99 11.48
#